data_AF-A0A957RJ47-F1
#
_entry.id   AF-A0A957RJ47-F1
#
_cell.length_a   1.000
_cell.length_b   1.000
_cell.length_c   1.000
_cell.angle_alpha   90.00
_cell.angle_beta   90.00
_cell.angle_gamma   90.00
#
_symmetry.space_group_name_H-M   'P 1'
#
loop_
_entity.id
_entity.type
_entity.pdbx_description
1 polymer ?
#
loop_
_entity_poly.entity_id
_entity_poly.type
_entity_poly.pdbx_seq_one_letter_code
_entity_poly.pdbx_strand_id
1 'polypeptide(L)'
;IMTSPPPSLRRFWTVAEATSFLRKHYEEEEDFFYLYVLDRHARLIGLVNLKSIILAGPEQTVEEIMTRNVISVRASADQEEVAQLLQRYDLVSLPVVDEEERLIGIVTIDDVIDVIEEEATEDIYRLAQMSPDSEIYSPIPEAVRNRLPWLVVNLGTAFMASAVVSLFEGTIAQAAVLAAFMPIVAGQGGNAGTQTMTIMVRSLALK
;
A
#
# COMPACT_ATOMS: atom_id res chain seq x y z
N ILE A 1 11.05 2.53 0.34
CA ILE A 1 11.02 1.24 -0.41
C ILE A 1 11.67 1.29 -1.79
N MET A 2 12.14 2.44 -2.31
CA MET A 2 12.80 2.47 -3.63
C MET A 2 14.29 2.12 -3.53
N THR A 3 14.77 1.29 -4.45
CA THR A 3 16.20 0.97 -4.62
C THR A 3 16.77 1.61 -5.90
N SER A 4 18.11 1.61 -6.00
CA SER A 4 18.84 2.18 -7.13
C SER A 4 18.35 1.64 -8.49
N PRO A 5 18.38 2.45 -9.56
CA PRO A 5 17.86 2.01 -10.84
C PRO A 5 18.67 0.83 -11.39
N PRO A 6 18.01 -0.24 -11.86
CA PRO A 6 18.64 -1.45 -12.34
C PRO A 6 19.31 -1.24 -13.72
N PRO A 7 20.00 -2.25 -14.25
CA PRO A 7 20.50 -2.25 -15.63
C PRO A 7 19.49 -1.71 -16.64
N SER A 8 19.94 -0.73 -17.43
CA SER A 8 19.16 -0.15 -18.52
C SER A 8 19.75 -0.48 -19.89
N LEU A 9 18.86 -0.72 -20.85
CA LEU A 9 19.20 -1.04 -22.23
C LEU A 9 18.89 0.14 -23.16
N ARG A 10 19.56 0.17 -24.31
CA ARG A 10 19.25 1.11 -25.39
C ARG A 10 18.44 0.42 -26.47
N ARG A 11 17.41 1.09 -26.98
CA ARG A 11 16.47 0.53 -27.98
C ARG A 11 17.12 0.00 -29.26
N PHE A 12 18.25 0.58 -29.67
CA PHE A 12 18.94 0.24 -30.91
C PHE A 12 19.94 -0.90 -30.77
N TRP A 13 20.17 -1.42 -29.56
CA TRP A 13 21.06 -2.55 -29.36
C TRP A 13 20.43 -3.83 -29.89
N THR A 14 21.26 -4.72 -30.42
CA THR A 14 20.83 -6.08 -30.71
C THR A 14 20.71 -6.90 -29.41
N VAL A 15 19.97 -8.00 -29.44
CA VAL A 15 19.87 -8.95 -28.33
C VAL A 15 21.25 -9.49 -27.94
N ALA A 16 22.14 -9.72 -28.91
CA ALA A 16 23.51 -10.13 -28.65
C ALA A 16 24.29 -9.05 -27.88
N GLU A 17 24.23 -7.80 -28.32
CA GLU A 17 24.89 -6.66 -27.64
C GLU A 17 24.36 -6.46 -26.21
N ALA A 18 23.03 -6.50 -26.04
CA ALA A 18 22.39 -6.37 -24.74
C ALA A 18 22.82 -7.49 -23.79
N THR A 19 22.81 -8.75 -24.25
CA THR A 19 23.23 -9.91 -23.44
C THR A 19 24.70 -9.83 -23.05
N SER A 20 25.57 -9.42 -23.99
CA SER A 20 26.99 -9.21 -23.70
C SER A 20 27.23 -8.06 -22.71
N PHE A 21 26.44 -6.99 -22.80
CA PHE A 21 26.50 -5.88 -21.85
C PHE A 21 26.12 -6.33 -20.44
N LEU A 22 25.02 -7.07 -20.30
CA LEU A 22 24.54 -7.59 -19.01
C LEU A 22 25.56 -8.52 -18.36
N ARG A 23 26.08 -9.50 -19.11
CA ARG A 23 27.10 -10.44 -18.61
C ARG A 23 28.37 -9.74 -18.11
N LYS A 24 28.71 -8.58 -18.67
CA LYS A 24 29.96 -7.87 -18.33
C LYS A 24 29.83 -6.96 -17.10
N HIS A 25 28.64 -6.40 -16.86
CA HIS A 25 28.45 -5.35 -15.84
C HIS A 25 27.59 -5.79 -14.66
N TYR A 26 26.82 -6.87 -14.81
CA TYR A 26 25.80 -7.30 -13.85
C TYR A 26 25.93 -8.81 -13.54
N GLU A 27 27.16 -9.33 -13.54
CA GLU A 27 27.44 -10.74 -13.20
C GLU A 27 27.15 -11.05 -11.72
N GLU A 28 27.28 -10.05 -10.85
CA GLU A 28 27.09 -10.17 -9.39
C GLU A 28 25.73 -9.66 -8.90
N GLU A 29 24.86 -9.13 -9.77
CA GLU A 29 23.50 -8.77 -9.38
C GLU A 29 22.57 -9.99 -9.46
N GLU A 30 21.93 -10.33 -8.35
CA GLU A 30 21.09 -11.53 -8.24
C GLU A 30 19.62 -11.28 -8.63
N ASP A 31 19.14 -10.02 -8.61
CA ASP A 31 17.70 -9.71 -8.57
C ASP A 31 17.19 -8.78 -9.70
N PHE A 32 17.56 -9.01 -10.96
CA PHE A 32 16.96 -8.27 -12.10
C PHE A 32 16.14 -9.16 -13.04
N PHE A 33 14.81 -9.18 -12.86
CA PHE A 33 13.86 -9.88 -13.75
C PHE A 33 13.37 -9.04 -14.94
N TYR A 34 13.43 -7.72 -14.80
CA TYR A 34 13.04 -6.74 -15.81
C TYR A 34 14.21 -5.84 -16.18
N LEU A 35 14.31 -5.56 -17.48
CA LEU A 35 15.32 -4.69 -18.06
C LEU A 35 14.61 -3.50 -18.68
N TYR A 36 14.92 -2.32 -18.17
CA TYR A 36 14.26 -1.09 -18.58
C TYR A 36 14.99 -0.49 -19.78
N VAL A 37 14.24 -0.02 -20.76
CA VAL A 37 14.77 0.61 -21.97
C VAL A 37 14.65 2.11 -21.81
N LEU A 38 15.77 2.81 -21.91
CA LEU A 38 15.84 4.26 -21.73
C LEU A 38 16.18 4.99 -23.03
N ASP A 39 15.68 6.22 -23.15
CA ASP A 39 16.10 7.14 -24.21
C ASP A 39 17.40 7.89 -23.85
N ARG A 40 17.84 8.79 -24.73
CA ARG A 40 19.05 9.60 -24.52
C ARG A 40 18.97 10.59 -23.36
N HIS A 41 17.77 10.89 -22.86
CA HIS A 41 17.52 11.78 -21.73
C HIS A 41 17.15 11.01 -20.45
N ALA A 42 17.42 9.69 -20.43
CA ALA A 42 17.09 8.75 -19.36
C ALA A 42 15.58 8.52 -19.11
N ARG A 43 14.73 8.84 -20.10
CA ARG A 43 13.28 8.57 -20.01
C ARG A 43 12.98 7.11 -20.22
N LEU A 44 12.04 6.60 -19.42
CA LEU A 44 11.54 5.23 -19.55
C LEU A 44 10.69 5.09 -20.81
N ILE A 45 11.15 4.30 -21.79
CA ILE A 45 10.48 4.12 -23.08
C ILE A 45 10.04 2.67 -23.36
N GLY A 46 10.48 1.72 -22.53
CA GLY A 46 10.10 0.32 -22.70
C GLY A 46 10.62 -0.58 -21.58
N LEU A 47 10.13 -1.82 -21.58
CA LEU A 47 10.52 -2.88 -20.67
C LEU A 47 10.73 -4.17 -21.47
N VAL A 48 11.79 -4.89 -21.15
CA VAL A 48 12.08 -6.22 -21.69
C VAL A 48 12.15 -7.19 -20.53
N ASN A 49 11.37 -8.28 -20.59
CA ASN A 49 11.52 -9.38 -19.64
C ASN A 49 12.67 -10.32 -20.09
N LEU A 50 13.34 -10.99 -19.14
CA LEU A 50 14.44 -11.90 -19.48
C LEU A 50 14.01 -13.02 -20.44
N LYS A 51 12.76 -13.50 -20.33
CA LYS A 51 12.20 -14.51 -21.23
C LYS A 51 12.24 -14.07 -22.70
N SER A 52 11.93 -12.81 -23.00
CA SER A 52 11.94 -12.25 -24.35
C SER A 52 13.37 -12.21 -24.90
N ILE A 53 14.36 -11.87 -24.09
CA ILE A 53 15.78 -11.89 -24.50
C ILE A 53 16.22 -13.32 -24.84
N ILE A 54 15.82 -14.31 -24.02
CA ILE A 54 16.19 -15.72 -24.22
C ILE A 54 15.56 -16.29 -25.51
N LEU A 55 14.33 -15.89 -25.83
CA LEU A 55 13.60 -16.43 -26.99
C LEU A 55 13.89 -15.67 -28.30
N ALA A 56 14.41 -14.45 -28.22
CA ALA A 56 14.68 -13.63 -29.38
C ALA A 56 15.94 -14.06 -30.14
N GLY A 57 15.94 -13.82 -31.46
CA GLY A 57 17.13 -13.99 -32.28
C GLY A 57 18.21 -12.97 -31.93
N PRO A 58 19.50 -13.32 -32.02
CA PRO A 58 20.60 -12.45 -31.60
C PRO A 58 20.70 -11.13 -32.37
N GLU A 59 20.22 -11.11 -33.62
CA GLU A 59 20.21 -9.95 -34.52
C GLU A 59 18.98 -9.05 -34.34
N GLN A 60 17.96 -9.49 -33.61
CA GLN A 60 16.78 -8.65 -33.33
C GLN A 60 17.17 -7.50 -32.42
N THR A 61 16.54 -6.35 -32.62
CA THR A 61 16.79 -5.17 -31.77
C THR A 61 15.97 -5.23 -30.47
N VAL A 62 16.46 -4.56 -29.43
CA VAL A 62 15.73 -4.36 -28.17
C VAL A 62 14.37 -3.68 -28.45
N GLU A 63 14.32 -2.73 -29.39
CA GLU A 63 13.08 -2.06 -29.79
C GLU A 63 12.02 -3.01 -30.37
N GLU A 64 12.42 -4.10 -31.03
CA GLU A 64 11.51 -5.10 -31.58
C GLU A 64 10.88 -6.00 -30.51
N ILE A 65 11.60 -6.22 -29.39
CA ILE A 65 11.17 -7.17 -28.35
C ILE A 65 10.67 -6.50 -27.06
N MET A 66 10.75 -5.17 -26.96
CA MET A 66 10.31 -4.43 -25.79
C MET A 66 8.80 -4.16 -25.78
N THR A 67 8.24 -4.17 -24.57
CA THR A 67 6.89 -3.66 -24.30
C THR A 67 6.97 -2.15 -24.06
N ARG A 68 6.24 -1.36 -24.86
CA ARG A 68 6.25 0.11 -24.77
C ARG A 68 5.37 0.67 -23.65
N ASN A 69 4.26 -0.01 -23.35
CA ASN A 69 3.33 0.40 -22.31
C ASN A 69 3.85 -0.09 -20.96
N VAL A 70 4.84 0.61 -20.41
CA VAL A 70 5.40 0.32 -19.10
C VAL A 70 4.54 0.98 -18.05
N ILE A 71 4.11 0.19 -17.06
CA ILE A 71 3.41 0.70 -15.88
C ILE A 71 4.51 1.22 -14.96
N SER A 72 4.43 2.49 -14.58
CA SER A 72 5.38 3.15 -13.70
C SER A 72 4.66 3.96 -12.65
N VAL A 73 5.39 4.30 -11.60
CA VAL A 73 4.89 5.11 -10.49
C VAL A 73 5.80 6.32 -10.27
N ARG A 74 5.25 7.41 -9.73
CA ARG A 74 6.06 8.58 -9.36
C ARG A 74 6.75 8.35 -8.02
N ALA A 75 7.90 8.98 -7.82
CA ALA A 75 8.59 8.94 -6.51
C ALA A 75 7.78 9.57 -5.36
N SER A 76 6.75 10.36 -5.65
CA SER A 76 5.86 10.94 -4.65
C SER A 76 4.60 10.12 -4.38
N ALA A 77 4.44 8.96 -5.02
CA ALA A 77 3.29 8.09 -4.80
C ALA A 77 3.35 7.45 -3.41
N ASP A 78 2.17 7.12 -2.91
CA ASP A 78 2.04 6.43 -1.63
C ASP A 78 2.47 4.96 -1.76
N GLN A 79 3.00 4.38 -0.69
CA GLN A 79 3.44 3.00 -0.67
C GLN A 79 2.28 2.01 -0.91
N GLU A 80 1.08 2.34 -0.47
CA GLU A 80 -0.13 1.56 -0.72
C GLU A 80 -0.45 1.52 -2.23
N GLU A 81 -0.31 2.65 -2.93
CA GLU A 81 -0.52 2.72 -4.39
C GLU A 81 0.48 1.84 -5.13
N VAL A 82 1.75 1.86 -4.71
CA VAL A 82 2.80 0.99 -5.28
C VAL A 82 2.44 -0.48 -5.09
N ALA A 83 1.99 -0.85 -3.88
CA ALA A 83 1.57 -2.21 -3.56
C ALA A 83 0.38 -2.67 -4.41
N GLN A 84 -0.63 -1.81 -4.54
CA GLN A 84 -1.80 -2.07 -5.37
C GLN A 84 -1.44 -2.24 -6.85
N LEU A 85 -0.52 -1.44 -7.40
CA LEU A 85 -0.07 -1.56 -8.78
C LEU A 85 0.68 -2.89 -9.02
N LEU A 86 1.62 -3.24 -8.13
CA LEU A 86 2.34 -4.51 -8.23
C LEU A 86 1.38 -5.71 -8.17
N GLN A 87 0.42 -5.69 -7.24
CA GLN A 87 -0.57 -6.76 -7.09
C GLN A 87 -1.56 -6.82 -8.25
N ARG A 88 -2.09 -5.68 -8.72
CA ARG A 88 -3.10 -5.63 -9.80
C ARG A 88 -2.57 -6.14 -11.13
N TYR A 89 -1.28 -5.92 -11.39
CA TYR A 89 -0.65 -6.24 -12.66
C TYR A 89 0.31 -7.45 -12.58
N ASP A 90 0.32 -8.18 -11.46
CA ASP A 90 1.20 -9.33 -11.20
C ASP A 90 2.67 -9.03 -11.53
N LEU A 91 3.14 -7.84 -11.15
CA LEU A 91 4.48 -7.36 -11.46
C LEU A 91 5.47 -7.80 -10.38
N VAL A 92 6.68 -8.17 -10.81
CA VAL A 92 7.79 -8.52 -9.89
C VAL A 92 8.57 -7.27 -9.47
N SER A 93 8.58 -6.24 -10.30
CA SER A 93 9.09 -4.91 -9.95
C SER A 93 8.37 -3.81 -10.72
N LEU A 94 8.36 -2.62 -10.13
CA LEU A 94 7.70 -1.42 -10.64
C LEU A 94 8.73 -0.29 -10.77
N PRO A 95 8.90 0.31 -11.97
CA PRO A 95 9.79 1.44 -12.16
C PRO A 95 9.25 2.71 -11.52
N VAL A 96 10.15 3.43 -10.85
CA VAL A 96 9.88 4.74 -10.26
C VAL A 96 10.46 5.83 -11.15
N VAL A 97 9.63 6.80 -11.51
CA VAL A 97 9.99 7.92 -12.38
C VAL A 97 9.88 9.28 -11.68
N ASP A 98 10.66 10.25 -12.16
CA ASP A 98 10.55 11.66 -11.77
C ASP A 98 9.45 12.40 -12.58
N GLU A 99 9.33 13.71 -12.38
CA GLU A 99 8.35 14.56 -13.08
C GLU A 99 8.59 14.64 -14.59
N GLU A 100 9.82 14.40 -15.06
CA GLU A 100 10.21 14.40 -16.46
C GLU A 100 10.21 13.00 -17.11
N GLU A 101 9.62 12.00 -16.45
CA GLU A 101 9.52 10.59 -16.84
C GLU A 101 10.88 9.86 -16.89
N ARG A 102 11.88 10.35 -16.16
CA ARG A 102 13.17 9.66 -16.06
C ARG A 102 13.11 8.57 -15.02
N LEU A 103 13.68 7.41 -15.35
CA LEU A 103 13.80 6.30 -14.41
C LEU A 103 14.83 6.67 -13.32
N ILE A 104 14.37 6.72 -12.08
CA ILE A 104 15.22 7.08 -10.92
C ILE A 104 15.37 5.94 -9.92
N GLY A 105 14.57 4.87 -10.04
CA GLY A 105 14.69 3.69 -9.22
C GLY A 105 13.64 2.63 -9.56
N ILE A 106 13.61 1.57 -8.75
CA ILE A 106 12.59 0.53 -8.81
C ILE A 106 12.08 0.21 -7.41
N VAL A 107 10.90 -0.41 -7.35
CA VAL A 107 10.39 -1.09 -6.17
C VAL A 107 10.13 -2.55 -6.56
N THR A 108 10.55 -3.49 -5.73
CA THR A 108 10.36 -4.92 -5.97
C THR A 108 9.22 -5.47 -5.11
N ILE A 109 8.71 -6.64 -5.49
CA ILE A 109 7.59 -7.27 -4.79
C ILE A 109 7.95 -7.68 -3.35
N ASP A 110 9.19 -8.06 -3.08
CA ASP A 110 9.67 -8.39 -1.75
C ASP A 110 9.60 -7.19 -0.80
N ASP A 111 10.03 -6.00 -1.23
CA ASP A 111 9.89 -4.76 -0.45
C ASP A 111 8.42 -4.40 -0.14
N VAL A 112 7.50 -4.82 -1.02
CA VAL A 112 6.07 -4.49 -0.92
C VAL A 112 5.29 -5.47 -0.07
N ILE A 113 5.79 -6.70 0.12
CA ILE A 113 5.13 -7.67 1.01
C ILE A 113 5.04 -7.11 2.43
N ASP A 114 6.12 -6.51 2.93
CA ASP A 114 6.15 -5.90 4.25
C ASP A 114 5.18 -4.71 4.34
N VAL A 115 5.13 -3.87 3.30
CA VAL A 115 4.19 -2.74 3.21
C VAL A 115 2.74 -3.23 3.28
N ILE A 116 2.37 -4.29 2.56
CA ILE A 116 1.01 -4.83 2.58
C ILE A 116 0.62 -5.29 4.00
N GLU A 117 1.55 -5.89 4.75
CA GLU A 117 1.31 -6.31 6.13
C GLU A 117 1.20 -5.12 7.09
N GLU A 118 2.06 -4.12 6.94
CA GLU A 118 2.02 -2.88 7.71
C GLU A 118 0.71 -2.13 7.50
N GLU A 119 0.29 -1.90 6.24
CA GLU A 119 -0.98 -1.23 5.90
C GLU A 119 -2.19 -2.00 6.44
N ALA A 120 -2.21 -3.33 6.30
CA ALA A 120 -3.28 -4.15 6.86
C ALA A 120 -3.34 -4.09 8.39
N THR A 121 -2.19 -3.99 9.05
CA THR A 121 -2.08 -3.84 10.51
C THR A 121 -2.55 -2.46 10.95
N GLU A 122 -2.16 -1.42 10.22
CA GLU A 122 -2.60 -0.05 10.43
C GLU A 122 -4.13 0.07 10.32
N ASP A 123 -4.74 -0.53 9.29
CA ASP A 123 -6.19 -0.59 9.13
C ASP A 123 -6.89 -1.21 10.34
N ILE A 124 -6.33 -2.31 10.87
CA ILE A 124 -6.85 -2.97 12.08
C ILE A 124 -6.74 -2.05 13.29
N TYR A 125 -5.63 -1.34 13.47
CA TYR A 125 -5.44 -0.41 14.59
C TYR A 125 -6.40 0.77 14.49
N ARG A 126 -6.56 1.36 13.30
CA ARG A 126 -7.52 2.44 13.05
C ARG A 126 -8.95 1.99 13.33
N LEU A 127 -9.35 0.79 12.89
CA LEU A 127 -10.66 0.20 13.21
C LEU A 127 -10.85 -0.05 14.70
N ALA A 128 -9.80 -0.47 15.40
CA ALA A 128 -9.78 -0.67 16.84
C ALA A 128 -9.65 0.62 17.65
N GLN A 129 -9.73 1.79 16.99
CA GLN A 129 -9.63 3.09 17.64
C GLN A 129 -8.26 3.29 18.33
N MET A 130 -7.19 2.89 17.65
CA MET A 130 -5.81 3.00 18.10
C MET A 130 -4.94 3.73 17.06
N SER A 131 -3.86 4.35 17.53
CA SER A 131 -2.86 4.95 16.63
C SER A 131 -2.11 3.84 15.87
N PRO A 132 -1.74 4.05 14.59
CA PRO A 132 -0.90 3.12 13.82
C PRO A 132 0.44 2.82 14.50
N ASP A 133 1.04 3.82 15.16
CA ASP A 133 2.32 3.71 15.89
C ASP A 133 2.24 2.88 17.19
N SER A 134 1.19 2.08 17.38
CA SER A 134 0.98 1.30 18.61
C SER A 134 1.74 -0.02 18.52
N GLU A 135 3.03 -0.02 18.86
CA GLU A 135 3.79 -1.27 18.96
C GLU A 135 3.35 -2.11 20.17
N ILE A 136 3.34 -3.43 20.01
CA ILE A 136 3.02 -4.41 21.07
C ILE A 136 3.95 -4.22 22.29
N TYR A 137 5.20 -3.82 22.05
CA TYR A 137 6.23 -3.67 23.08
C TYR A 137 6.53 -2.21 23.44
N SER A 138 5.63 -1.28 23.10
CA SER A 138 5.80 0.14 23.42
C SER A 138 5.84 0.38 24.94
N PRO A 139 6.75 1.25 25.44
CA PRO A 139 6.74 1.67 26.85
C PRO A 139 5.39 2.25 27.26
N ILE A 140 4.98 2.03 28.52
CA ILE A 140 3.68 2.49 29.06
C ILE A 140 3.37 3.96 28.72
N PRO A 141 4.30 4.93 28.84
CA PRO A 141 4.00 6.33 28.51
C PRO A 141 3.61 6.55 27.05
N GLU A 142 4.22 5.80 26.12
CA GLU A 142 3.94 5.88 24.69
C GLU A 142 2.58 5.27 24.36
N ALA A 143 2.28 4.09 24.93
CA ALA A 143 0.97 3.48 24.79
C ALA A 143 -0.16 4.38 25.31
N VAL A 144 0.07 5.12 26.41
CA VAL A 144 -0.90 6.11 26.92
C VAL A 144 -1.05 7.26 25.93
N ARG A 145 0.05 7.84 25.43
CA ARG A 145 0.01 8.94 24.45
C ARG A 145 -0.76 8.56 23.19
N ASN A 146 -0.59 7.34 22.69
CA ASN A 146 -1.18 6.86 21.45
C ASN A 146 -2.68 6.53 21.58
N ARG A 147 -3.18 6.27 22.81
CA ARG A 147 -4.58 5.89 23.06
C ARG A 147 -5.42 7.01 23.68
N LEU A 148 -4.80 7.86 24.51
CA LEU A 148 -5.50 8.88 25.29
C LEU A 148 -6.35 9.84 24.43
N PRO A 149 -5.89 10.34 23.26
CA PRO A 149 -6.70 11.21 22.42
C PRO A 149 -8.05 10.59 22.08
N TRP A 150 -8.04 9.31 21.67
CA TRP A 150 -9.27 8.66 21.22
C TRP A 150 -10.16 8.21 22.38
N LEU A 151 -9.56 7.83 23.52
CA LEU A 151 -10.29 7.61 24.78
C LEU A 151 -11.00 8.89 25.27
N VAL A 152 -10.37 10.06 25.15
CA VAL A 152 -10.98 11.34 25.54
C VAL A 152 -12.18 11.66 24.66
N VAL A 153 -12.10 11.44 23.34
CA VAL A 153 -13.26 11.67 22.47
C VAL A 153 -14.38 10.68 22.79
N ASN A 154 -14.09 9.39 23.00
CA ASN A 154 -15.08 8.40 23.41
C ASN A 154 -15.73 8.74 24.76
N LEU A 155 -14.97 9.27 25.70
CA LEU A 155 -15.51 9.74 26.97
C LEU A 155 -16.44 10.95 26.75
N GLY A 156 -16.05 11.88 25.88
CA GLY A 156 -16.90 13.00 25.49
C GLY A 156 -18.23 12.57 24.87
N THR A 157 -18.21 11.59 23.97
CA THR A 157 -19.43 11.05 23.36
C THR A 157 -20.30 10.28 24.37
N ALA A 158 -19.69 9.58 25.32
CA ALA A 158 -20.41 8.96 26.44
C ALA A 158 -21.12 10.00 27.32
N PHE A 159 -20.49 11.13 27.62
CA PHE A 159 -21.15 12.23 28.34
C PHE A 159 -22.30 12.83 27.54
N MET A 160 -22.16 13.00 26.23
CA MET A 160 -23.26 13.46 25.38
C MET A 160 -24.45 12.49 25.42
N ALA A 161 -24.20 11.18 25.35
CA ALA A 161 -25.26 10.18 25.46
C ALA A 161 -25.96 10.24 26.84
N SER A 162 -25.19 10.38 27.92
CA SER A 162 -25.74 10.56 29.28
C SER A 162 -26.61 11.82 29.39
N ALA A 163 -26.18 12.93 28.78
CA ALA A 163 -26.97 14.16 28.73
C ALA A 163 -28.29 14.00 27.98
N VAL A 164 -28.35 13.16 26.94
CA VAL A 164 -29.63 12.83 26.26
C VAL A 164 -30.52 11.99 27.18
N VAL A 165 -29.96 11.01 27.88
CA VAL A 165 -30.73 10.15 28.81
C VAL A 165 -31.37 10.95 29.93
N SER A 166 -30.66 11.95 30.48
CA SER A 166 -31.20 12.77 31.59
C SER A 166 -32.45 13.58 31.19
N LEU A 167 -32.60 13.93 29.91
CA LEU A 167 -33.82 14.56 29.40
C LEU A 167 -35.08 13.67 29.53
N PHE A 168 -34.91 12.35 29.63
CA PHE A 168 -35.99 11.36 29.71
C PHE A 168 -36.13 10.72 31.10
N GLU A 169 -35.51 11.28 32.14
CA GLU A 169 -35.54 10.76 33.51
C GLU A 169 -36.98 10.51 34.01
N GLY A 170 -37.89 11.45 33.74
CA GLY A 170 -39.30 11.33 34.12
C GLY A 170 -40.02 10.13 33.47
N THR A 171 -39.67 9.76 32.24
CA THR A 171 -40.23 8.58 31.55
C THR A 171 -39.63 7.29 32.11
N ILE A 172 -38.32 7.28 32.38
CA ILE A 172 -37.63 6.13 32.97
C ILE A 172 -38.20 5.82 34.36
N ALA A 173 -38.53 6.85 35.15
CA ALA A 173 -39.14 6.69 36.47
C ALA A 173 -40.50 5.99 36.43
N GLN A 174 -41.26 6.11 35.33
CA GLN A 174 -42.56 5.44 35.16
C GLN A 174 -42.41 3.95 34.83
N ALA A 175 -41.29 3.56 34.21
CA ALA A 175 -41.03 2.20 33.80
C ALA A 175 -39.53 1.87 33.91
N ALA A 176 -39.13 1.39 35.08
CA ALA A 176 -37.73 1.02 35.36
C ALA A 176 -37.16 0.01 34.36
N VAL A 177 -38.00 -0.81 33.73
CA VAL A 177 -37.60 -1.76 32.67
C VAL A 177 -36.94 -1.06 31.47
N LEU A 178 -37.29 0.19 31.17
CA LEU A 178 -36.67 0.97 30.09
C LEU A 178 -35.17 1.14 30.32
N ALA A 179 -34.75 1.28 31.59
CA ALA A 179 -33.34 1.37 31.92
C ALA A 179 -32.58 0.05 31.63
N ALA A 180 -33.24 -1.09 31.76
CA ALA A 180 -32.65 -2.39 31.41
C ALA A 180 -32.51 -2.57 29.88
N PHE A 181 -33.37 -1.92 29.08
CA PHE A 181 -33.28 -1.98 27.61
C PHE A 181 -32.21 -1.04 27.03
N MET A 182 -31.82 0.03 27.72
CA MET A 182 -30.85 1.01 27.20
C MET A 182 -29.51 0.36 26.78
N PRO A 183 -28.85 -0.48 27.60
CA PRO A 183 -27.59 -1.13 27.19
C PRO A 183 -27.78 -2.11 26.03
N ILE A 184 -28.95 -2.76 25.95
CA ILE A 184 -29.24 -3.75 24.90
C ILE A 184 -29.34 -3.05 23.55
N VAL A 185 -30.12 -1.97 23.47
CA VAL A 185 -30.31 -1.21 22.22
C VAL A 185 -28.99 -0.55 21.80
N ALA A 186 -28.27 0.07 22.75
CA ALA A 186 -26.96 0.67 22.46
C ALA A 186 -25.94 -0.39 21.97
N GLY A 187 -25.90 -1.56 22.62
CA GLY A 187 -25.00 -2.64 22.25
C GLY A 187 -25.30 -3.24 20.87
N GLN A 188 -26.58 -3.50 20.56
CA GLN A 188 -26.96 -4.01 19.23
C GLN A 188 -26.73 -2.97 18.13
N GLY A 189 -27.02 -1.69 18.39
CA GLY A 189 -26.72 -0.60 17.48
C GLY A 189 -25.22 -0.47 17.20
N GLY A 190 -24.39 -0.55 18.25
CA GLY A 190 -22.94 -0.55 18.13
C GLY A 190 -22.43 -1.73 17.29
N ASN A 191 -22.88 -2.95 17.59
CA ASN A 191 -22.47 -4.16 16.84
C ASN A 191 -22.84 -4.08 15.35
N ALA A 192 -24.07 -3.67 15.04
CA ALA A 192 -24.52 -3.50 13.65
C ALA A 192 -23.71 -2.40 12.92
N GLY A 193 -23.40 -1.30 13.63
CA GLY A 193 -22.54 -0.23 13.14
C GLY A 193 -21.13 -0.72 12.80
N THR A 194 -20.48 -1.44 13.72
CA THR A 194 -19.14 -2.00 13.51
C THR A 194 -19.13 -3.00 12.36
N GLN A 195 -20.10 -3.91 12.28
CA GLN A 195 -20.19 -4.88 11.16
C GLN A 195 -20.29 -4.18 9.80
N THR A 196 -21.14 -3.15 9.70
CA THR A 196 -21.29 -2.37 8.47
C THR A 196 -20.01 -1.61 8.14
N MET A 197 -19.39 -0.97 9.14
CA MET A 197 -18.15 -0.21 8.98
C MET A 197 -17.02 -1.11 8.48
N THR A 198 -16.82 -2.28 9.08
CA THR A 198 -15.76 -3.22 8.68
C THR A 198 -15.90 -3.64 7.22
N ILE A 199 -17.10 -4.00 6.77
CA ILE A 199 -17.34 -4.39 5.38
C ILE A 199 -17.10 -3.21 4.43
N MET A 200 -17.60 -2.02 4.78
CA MET A 200 -17.50 -0.83 3.93
C MET A 200 -16.05 -0.34 3.80
N VAL A 201 -15.32 -0.24 4.91
CA VAL A 201 -13.91 0.18 4.93
C VAL A 201 -13.08 -0.79 4.10
N ARG A 202 -13.22 -2.11 4.33
CA ARG A 202 -12.47 -3.10 3.55
C ARG A 202 -12.83 -3.08 2.07
N SER A 203 -14.10 -2.84 1.74
CA SER A 203 -14.53 -2.72 0.34
C SER A 203 -13.99 -1.47 -0.36
N LEU A 204 -13.63 -0.43 0.39
CA LEU A 204 -12.99 0.78 -0.14
C LEU A 204 -11.48 0.57 -0.31
N ALA A 205 -10.82 -0.10 0.64
CA ALA A 205 -9.39 -0.41 0.56
C ALA A 205 -9.03 -1.40 -0.56
N LEU A 206 -9.95 -2.31 -0.92
CA LEU A 206 -9.71 -3.35 -1.94
C LEU A 206 -10.08 -2.95 -3.39
N LYS A 207 -10.46 -1.69 -3.65
CA LYS A 207 -10.81 -1.21 -5.01
C LYS A 207 -9.61 -0.65 -5.74
#